data_AF-A0A2P7NRT7-F1
#
_entry.id   AF-A0A2P7NRT7-F1
#
_cell.length_a   1.000
_cell.length_b   1.000
_cell.length_c   1.000
_cell.angle_alpha   90.00
_cell.angle_beta   90.00
_cell.angle_gamma   90.00
#
_symmetry.space_group_name_H-M   'P 1'
#
loop_
_entity.id
_entity.type
_entity.pdbx_description
1 polymer ?
#
loop_
_entity_poly.entity_id
_entity_poly.type
_entity_poly.pdbx_seq_one_letter_code
_entity_poly.pdbx_strand_id
1 'polypeptide(L)'
;MKKGLRILAGSVLSGSIGIFLLSIVFRVSGIYYNNTPSLPVGFYKIIDEPVERGVYVSFCPPQDEVFEMAMMRNIISTDGDGHEMPQYRLKEKVLNDSEYLLMSDVNPNSFDARYFGLIAHAQIQHVVEPVFTWGN
;
A
#
# COMPACT_ATOMS: atom_id res chain seq x y z
N MET A 1 -26.31 38.75 -0.71
CA MET A 1 -25.11 38.00 -1.16
C MET A 1 -24.15 37.65 -0.02
N LYS A 2 -23.67 38.61 0.79
CA LYS A 2 -22.66 38.37 1.87
C LYS A 2 -23.11 37.36 2.96
N LYS A 3 -24.39 37.32 3.34
CA LYS A 3 -24.92 36.39 4.36
C LYS A 3 -24.88 34.93 3.90
N GLY A 4 -25.26 34.67 2.64
CA GLY A 4 -25.21 33.32 2.05
C GLY A 4 -23.77 32.80 1.92
N LEU A 5 -22.83 33.66 1.52
CA LEU A 5 -21.41 33.31 1.46
C LEU A 5 -20.82 32.94 2.82
N ARG A 6 -21.21 33.63 3.89
CA ARG A 6 -20.77 33.31 5.27
C ARG A 6 -21.34 31.99 5.77
N ILE A 7 -22.59 31.67 5.44
CA ILE A 7 -23.21 30.39 5.78
C ILE A 7 -22.50 29.24 5.05
N LEU A 8 -22.27 29.40 3.74
CA LEU A 8 -21.55 28.41 2.95
C LEU A 8 -20.12 28.19 3.48
N ALA A 9 -19.38 29.26 3.76
CA ALA A 9 -18.04 29.18 4.32
C ALA A 9 -18.02 28.48 5.69
N GLY A 10 -19.01 28.76 6.55
CA GLY A 10 -19.16 28.09 7.84
C GLY A 10 -19.41 26.59 7.70
N SER A 11 -20.28 26.18 6.76
CA SER A 11 -20.54 24.77 6.50
C SER A 11 -19.32 24.03 5.94
N VAL A 12 -18.59 24.65 5.00
CA VAL A 12 -17.35 24.07 4.44
C VAL A 12 -16.29 23.92 5.54
N LEU A 13 -16.10 24.95 6.36
CA LEU A 13 -15.12 24.90 7.46
C LEU A 13 -15.47 23.79 8.46
N SER A 14 -16.74 23.70 8.86
CA SER A 14 -17.22 22.66 9.77
C SER A 14 -17.01 21.26 9.18
N GLY A 15 -17.35 21.06 7.89
CA GLY A 15 -17.12 19.80 7.19
C GLY A 15 -15.63 19.40 7.14
N SER A 16 -14.75 20.34 6.78
CA SER A 16 -13.31 20.10 6.74
C SER A 16 -12.73 19.73 8.11
N ILE A 17 -13.17 20.41 9.19
CA ILE A 17 -12.77 20.07 10.56
C ILE A 17 -13.24 18.65 10.91
N GLY A 18 -14.48 18.31 10.58
CA GLY A 18 -15.02 16.97 10.79
C GLY A 18 -14.19 15.88 10.11
N ILE A 19 -13.83 16.08 8.83
CA ILE A 19 -12.99 15.14 8.07
C ILE A 19 -11.59 15.01 8.69
N PHE A 20 -10.99 16.12 9.11
CA PHE A 20 -9.67 16.11 9.75
C PHE A 20 -9.68 15.38 11.10
N LEU A 21 -10.71 15.59 11.92
CA LEU A 21 -10.85 14.86 13.17
C LEU A 21 -11.09 13.36 12.92
N LEU A 22 -11.89 13.02 11.91
CA LEU A 22 -12.13 11.62 11.52
C LEU A 22 -10.85 10.94 11.04
N SER A 23 -10.00 11.61 10.26
CA SER A 23 -8.74 11.03 9.80
C SER A 23 -7.75 10.77 10.94
N ILE A 24 -7.72 11.65 11.96
CA ILE A 24 -6.98 11.41 13.20
C ILE A 24 -7.50 10.16 13.91
N VAL A 25 -8.82 10.04 14.08
CA VAL A 25 -9.44 8.87 14.72
C VAL A 25 -9.08 7.57 13.98
N PHE A 26 -9.13 7.57 12.65
CA PHE A 26 -8.72 6.41 11.85
C PHE A 26 -7.25 6.07 12.07
N ARG A 27 -6.36 7.07 12.01
CA ARG A 27 -4.92 6.88 12.21
C ARG A 27 -4.59 6.28 13.57
N VAL A 28 -5.16 6.82 14.65
CA VAL A 28 -4.90 6.31 16.01
C VAL A 28 -5.55 4.95 16.28
N SER A 29 -6.61 4.61 15.55
CA SER A 29 -7.27 3.30 15.63
C SER A 29 -6.60 2.25 14.74
N GLY A 30 -5.51 2.59 14.05
CA GLY A 30 -4.81 1.68 13.14
C GLY A 30 -5.60 1.36 11.86
N ILE A 31 -6.51 2.24 11.45
CA ILE A 31 -7.29 2.09 10.21
C ILE A 31 -6.61 2.88 9.09
N TYR A 32 -6.37 2.21 7.96
CA TYR A 32 -5.73 2.75 6.77
C TYR A 32 -6.66 2.65 5.58
N TYR A 33 -6.55 3.62 4.68
CA TYR A 33 -7.26 3.62 3.41
C TYR A 33 -6.29 3.23 2.29
N ASN A 34 -6.56 2.11 1.62
CA ASN A 34 -5.90 1.74 0.37
C ASN A 34 -6.73 2.27 -0.80
N ASN A 35 -6.14 3.15 -1.59
CA ASN A 35 -6.72 3.68 -2.82
C ASN A 35 -6.02 3.19 -4.10
N THR A 36 -5.09 2.23 -3.98
CA THR A 36 -4.36 1.67 -5.11
C THR A 36 -4.93 0.29 -5.48
N PRO A 37 -4.91 -0.10 -6.77
CA PRO A 37 -5.42 -1.40 -7.19
C PRO A 37 -4.45 -2.55 -6.92
N SER A 38 -3.45 -2.38 -6.04
CA SER A 38 -2.51 -3.45 -5.66
C SER A 38 -3.08 -4.41 -4.61
N LEU A 39 -4.06 -3.93 -3.84
CA LEU A 39 -4.93 -4.70 -2.96
C LEU A 39 -6.37 -4.25 -3.26
N PRO A 40 -7.42 -4.97 -2.82
CA PRO A 40 -8.79 -4.46 -2.89
C PRO A 40 -8.86 -3.03 -2.33
N VAL A 41 -9.49 -2.11 -3.07
CA VAL A 41 -9.62 -0.72 -2.63
C VAL A 41 -10.52 -0.72 -1.41
N GLY A 42 -10.12 -0.05 -0.32
CA GLY A 42 -10.82 -0.26 0.94
C GLY A 42 -10.17 0.32 2.18
N PHE A 43 -10.86 0.14 3.29
CA PHE A 43 -10.33 0.35 4.63
C PHE A 43 -9.76 -0.96 5.19
N TYR A 44 -8.57 -0.85 5.75
CA TYR A 44 -7.83 -1.94 6.36
C TYR A 44 -7.51 -1.58 7.81
N LYS A 45 -7.35 -2.59 8.67
CA LYS A 45 -7.02 -2.40 10.08
C LYS A 45 -5.77 -3.18 10.45
N ILE A 46 -4.90 -2.57 11.24
CA ILE A 46 -3.79 -3.27 11.89
C ILE A 46 -4.35 -4.26 12.92
N ILE A 47 -3.88 -5.49 12.84
CA ILE A 47 -4.17 -6.55 13.80
C ILE A 47 -2.86 -7.07 14.40
N ASP A 48 -2.96 -7.59 15.62
CA ASP A 48 -1.85 -8.21 16.34
C ASP A 48 -1.88 -9.72 16.09
N GLU A 49 -1.58 -10.09 14.85
CA GLU A 49 -1.52 -11.48 14.39
C GLU A 49 -0.13 -11.78 13.81
N PRO A 50 0.34 -13.04 13.88
CA PRO A 50 1.61 -13.43 13.30
C PRO A 50 1.60 -13.32 11.77
N VAL A 51 2.78 -13.10 11.18
CA VAL A 51 2.92 -13.09 9.72
C VAL A 51 2.89 -14.52 9.20
N GLU A 52 1.77 -14.89 8.57
CA GLU A 52 1.57 -16.19 7.95
C GLU A 52 1.29 -16.08 6.44
N ARG A 53 1.29 -17.22 5.73
CA ARG A 53 0.96 -17.25 4.31
C ARG A 53 -0.50 -16.78 4.11
N GLY A 54 -0.68 -15.82 3.20
CA GLY A 54 -2.01 -15.34 2.78
C GLY A 54 -2.53 -14.14 3.58
N VAL A 55 -1.76 -13.65 4.56
CA VAL A 55 -2.10 -12.38 5.24
C VAL A 55 -1.59 -11.19 4.44
N TYR A 56 -2.26 -10.05 4.57
CA TYR A 56 -1.74 -8.78 4.07
C TYR A 56 -0.87 -8.11 5.11
N VAL A 57 0.16 -7.41 4.66
CA VAL A 57 1.09 -6.69 5.53
C VAL A 57 1.38 -5.30 4.99
N SER A 58 1.61 -4.35 5.89
CA SER A 58 2.32 -3.11 5.56
C SER A 58 3.81 -3.32 5.77
N PHE A 59 4.65 -2.80 4.86
CA PHE A 59 6.09 -2.99 4.92
C PHE A 59 6.86 -1.74 4.52
N CYS A 60 8.09 -1.62 5.02
CA CYS A 60 9.08 -0.68 4.54
C CYS A 60 9.90 -1.34 3.42
N PRO A 61 9.77 -0.84 2.18
CA PRO A 61 10.55 -1.37 1.07
C PRO A 61 12.06 -1.13 1.26
N PRO A 62 12.92 -1.96 0.63
CA PRO A 62 14.36 -1.74 0.66
C PRO A 62 14.69 -0.39 0.00
N GLN A 63 15.62 0.37 0.59
CA GLN A 63 16.08 1.66 0.05
C GLN A 63 17.18 1.46 -1.01
N ASP A 64 16.94 0.61 -2.00
CA ASP A 64 17.86 0.40 -3.11
C ASP A 64 17.41 1.17 -4.36
N GLU A 65 18.34 1.38 -5.31
CA GLU A 65 18.07 2.12 -6.56
C GLU A 65 16.92 1.50 -7.37
N VAL A 66 16.65 0.21 -7.17
CA VAL A 66 15.55 -0.53 -7.80
C VAL A 66 14.20 -0.05 -7.27
N PHE A 67 14.08 0.24 -5.98
CA PHE A 67 12.87 0.79 -5.38
C PHE A 67 12.56 2.22 -5.90
N GLU A 68 13.57 3.07 -5.99
CA GLU A 68 13.46 4.41 -6.60
C GLU A 68 13.05 4.32 -8.08
N MET A 69 13.69 3.44 -8.85
CA MET A 69 13.37 3.24 -10.27
C MET A 69 11.95 2.71 -10.50
N ALA A 70 11.45 1.83 -9.63
CA ALA A 70 10.13 1.25 -9.76
C ALA A 70 8.99 2.19 -9.33
N MET A 71 9.22 3.10 -8.37
CA MET A 71 8.27 4.17 -8.05
C MET A 71 8.14 5.21 -9.17
N MET A 72 9.22 5.46 -9.94
CA MET A 72 9.25 6.51 -10.97
C MET A 72 8.58 6.14 -12.30
N ARG A 73 8.33 4.86 -12.58
CA ARG A 73 7.96 4.43 -13.94
C ARG A 73 6.66 3.65 -13.96
N ASN A 74 5.61 4.31 -14.44
CA ASN A 74 4.40 3.67 -14.94
C ASN A 74 4.81 2.66 -16.04
N ILE A 75 4.76 1.37 -15.70
CA ILE A 75 4.78 0.20 -16.60
C ILE A 75 5.72 0.34 -17.80
N ILE A 76 6.98 -0.09 -17.65
CA ILE A 76 7.77 -0.41 -18.83
C ILE A 76 8.68 -1.60 -18.48
N SER A 77 8.70 -2.61 -19.35
CA SER A 77 9.70 -3.69 -19.37
C SER A 77 11.13 -3.17 -19.62
N THR A 78 11.26 -1.86 -19.84
CA THR A 78 12.47 -1.14 -20.21
C THR A 78 12.54 0.19 -19.45
N ASP A 79 13.69 0.62 -18.99
CA ASP A 79 13.83 1.93 -18.33
C ASP A 79 13.60 3.11 -19.31
N GLY A 80 13.73 4.35 -18.82
CA GLY A 80 13.61 5.56 -19.65
C GLY A 80 14.68 5.68 -20.74
N ASP A 81 15.73 4.86 -20.69
CA ASP A 81 16.82 4.75 -21.65
C ASP A 81 16.68 3.50 -22.55
N GLY A 82 15.61 2.70 -22.37
CA GLY A 82 15.33 1.50 -23.15
C GLY A 82 16.02 0.21 -22.67
N HIS A 83 16.65 0.17 -21.49
CA HIS A 83 17.25 -1.05 -20.94
C HIS A 83 16.23 -1.95 -20.26
N GLU A 84 16.26 -3.25 -20.54
CA GLU A 84 15.34 -4.19 -19.91
C GLU A 84 15.45 -4.17 -18.38
N MET A 85 14.32 -4.01 -17.70
CA MET A 85 14.27 -4.02 -16.24
C MET A 85 14.51 -5.45 -15.73
N PRO A 86 15.45 -5.67 -14.79
CA PRO A 86 15.75 -7.00 -14.28
C PRO A 86 14.51 -7.64 -13.67
N GLN A 87 14.03 -8.71 -14.28
CA GLN A 87 12.93 -9.50 -13.74
C GLN A 87 13.47 -10.41 -12.64
N TYR A 88 12.97 -10.26 -11.41
CA TYR A 88 13.36 -11.14 -10.31
C TYR A 88 12.85 -12.56 -10.59
N ARG A 89 13.75 -13.46 -11.01
CA ARG A 89 13.43 -14.86 -11.32
C ARG A 89 13.77 -15.72 -10.12
N LEU A 90 12.79 -15.97 -9.25
CA LEU A 90 12.89 -17.01 -8.23
C LEU A 90 13.05 -18.36 -8.94
N LYS A 91 14.26 -18.91 -8.90
CA LYS A 91 14.45 -20.35 -9.12
C LYS A 91 13.66 -21.09 -8.03
N GLU A 92 13.15 -22.27 -8.33
CA GLU A 92 12.42 -23.11 -7.36
C GLU A 92 13.15 -23.13 -6.01
N LYS A 93 12.59 -22.41 -5.04
CA LYS A 93 13.18 -22.17 -3.73
C LYS A 93 12.08 -22.23 -2.69
N VAL A 94 12.33 -22.98 -1.62
CA VAL A 94 11.56 -22.90 -0.39
C VAL A 94 12.12 -21.74 0.43
N LEU A 95 11.24 -20.83 0.87
CA LEU A 95 11.63 -19.71 1.72
C LEU A 95 12.09 -20.22 3.08
N ASN A 96 13.11 -19.58 3.65
CA ASN A 96 13.45 -19.79 5.05
C ASN A 96 12.54 -18.96 5.97
N ASP A 97 12.61 -19.20 7.28
CA ASP A 97 11.75 -18.56 8.30
C ASP A 97 11.90 -17.02 8.39
N SER A 98 12.93 -16.44 7.76
CA SER A 98 13.19 -15.00 7.74
C SER A 98 12.95 -14.36 6.38
N GLU A 99 12.50 -15.13 5.39
CA GLU A 99 12.27 -14.69 4.01
C GLU A 99 10.77 -14.65 3.71
N TYR A 100 10.33 -13.51 3.19
CA TYR A 100 8.94 -13.29 2.81
C TYR A 100 8.85 -12.88 1.35
N LEU A 101 7.86 -13.47 0.66
CA LEU A 101 7.52 -13.13 -0.70
C LEU A 101 6.17 -12.41 -0.71
N LEU A 102 6.20 -11.09 -0.82
CA LEU A 102 4.97 -10.29 -0.91
C LEU A 102 4.44 -10.33 -2.33
N MET A 103 3.20 -10.75 -2.52
CA MET A 103 2.60 -10.85 -3.84
C MET A 103 1.14 -10.44 -3.75
N SER A 104 0.69 -9.60 -4.69
CA SER A 104 -0.74 -9.33 -4.82
C SER A 104 -1.44 -10.52 -5.46
N ASP A 105 -2.62 -10.84 -4.95
CA ASP A 105 -3.53 -11.82 -5.51
C ASP A 105 -4.59 -11.20 -6.44
N VAL A 106 -4.69 -9.86 -6.49
CA VAL A 106 -5.76 -9.15 -7.22
C VAL A 106 -5.30 -8.52 -8.53
N ASN A 107 -4.06 -8.05 -8.63
CA ASN A 107 -3.61 -7.28 -9.79
C ASN A 107 -2.25 -7.75 -10.32
N PRO A 108 -2.18 -8.22 -11.59
CA PRO A 108 -0.92 -8.66 -12.18
C PRO A 108 0.08 -7.53 -12.39
N ASN A 109 -0.31 -6.26 -12.29
CA ASN A 109 0.58 -5.10 -12.37
C ASN A 109 0.79 -4.42 -11.01
N SER A 110 0.44 -5.08 -9.91
CA SER A 110 0.74 -4.59 -8.57
C SER A 110 2.24 -4.50 -8.32
N PHE A 111 2.64 -3.50 -7.53
CA PHE A 111 4.02 -3.36 -7.10
C PHE A 111 4.31 -4.33 -5.94
N ASP A 112 4.92 -5.47 -6.27
CA ASP A 112 5.17 -6.57 -5.32
C ASP A 112 6.55 -7.22 -5.53
N ALA A 113 6.80 -8.38 -4.90
CA ALA A 113 8.10 -9.05 -4.91
C ALA A 113 8.60 -9.47 -6.30
N ARG A 114 7.76 -9.39 -7.35
CA ARG A 114 8.25 -9.54 -8.73
C ARG A 114 9.23 -8.44 -9.13
N TYR A 115 9.15 -7.28 -8.48
CA TYR A 115 10.00 -6.12 -8.70
C TYR A 115 11.16 -6.05 -7.72
N PHE A 116 10.88 -6.14 -6.42
CA PHE A 116 11.88 -5.94 -5.36
C PHE A 116 12.40 -7.23 -4.72
N GLY A 117 11.87 -8.40 -5.11
CA GLY A 117 12.30 -9.69 -4.58
C GLY A 117 11.85 -9.97 -3.15
N LEU A 118 12.59 -10.84 -2.48
CA LEU A 118 12.31 -11.25 -1.10
C LEU A 118 12.59 -10.11 -0.12
N ILE A 119 11.77 -10.01 0.92
CA ILE A 119 11.99 -9.09 2.05
C ILE A 119 12.29 -9.86 3.33
N ALA A 120 12.95 -9.20 4.27
CA ALA A 120 13.18 -9.71 5.62
C ALA A 120 12.00 -9.40 6.56
N HIS A 121 11.85 -10.18 7.64
CA HIS A 121 10.86 -9.90 8.69
C HIS A 121 10.94 -8.46 9.21
N ALA A 122 12.15 -7.91 9.36
CA ALA A 122 12.40 -6.56 9.87
C ALA A 122 11.81 -5.45 8.98
N GLN A 123 11.46 -5.74 7.73
CA GLN A 123 10.81 -4.80 6.83
C GLN A 123 9.29 -4.80 7.01
N ILE A 124 8.71 -5.83 7.62
CA ILE A 124 7.28 -5.90 7.90
C ILE A 124 6.97 -5.02 9.11
N GLN A 125 6.01 -4.11 8.95
CA GLN A 125 5.58 -3.21 10.02
C GLN A 125 4.39 -3.80 10.77
N HIS A 126 3.35 -4.24 10.05
CA HIS A 126 2.09 -4.71 10.62
C HIS A 126 1.41 -5.73 9.72
N VAL A 127 0.66 -6.66 10.32
CA VAL A 127 -0.38 -7.44 9.62
C VAL A 127 -1.63 -6.58 9.54
N VAL A 128 -2.31 -6.62 8.39
CA VAL A 128 -3.54 -5.86 8.14
C VAL A 128 -4.63 -6.75 7.57
N GLU A 129 -5.88 -6.47 7.94
CA GLU A 129 -7.07 -7.13 7.39
C GLU A 129 -8.03 -6.12 6.76
N PRO A 130 -8.77 -6.49 5.71
CA PRO A 130 -9.81 -5.64 5.15
C PRO A 130 -10.99 -5.52 6.13
N VAL A 131 -11.34 -4.29 6.49
CA VAL A 131 -12.57 -3.97 7.24
C VAL A 131 -13.75 -3.78 6.29
N PHE A 132 -13.49 -3.10 5.17
CA PHE A 132 -14.48 -2.82 4.14
C PHE A 132 -13.78 -2.52 2.82
N THR A 133 -14.10 -3.28 1.77
CA THR A 133 -13.48 -3.14 0.44
C THR A 133 -14.54 -2.99 -0.66
N TRP A 134 -14.15 -2.40 -1.78
CA TRP A 134 -15.01 -2.18 -2.95
C TRP A 134 -14.19 -2.16 -4.24
N GLY A 135 -14.90 -2.30 -5.36
CA GLY A 135 -14.29 -2.45 -6.68
C GLY A 135 -13.77 -3.88 -6.84
N ASN A 136 -14.40 -4.64 -7.73
CA ASN A 136 -13.92 -5.96 -8.15
C ASN A 136 -12.84 -5.79 -9.21
#